data_AF-A0A1I2E9M4-F1
#
_entry.id   AF-A0A1I2E9M4-F1
#
_cell.length_a   1.000
_cell.length_b   1.000
_cell.length_c   1.000
_cell.angle_alpha   90.00
_cell.angle_beta   90.00
_cell.angle_gamma   90.00
#
_symmetry.space_group_name_H-M   'P 1'
#
loop_
_entity.id
_entity.type
_entity.pdbx_description
1 polymer ?
#
loop_
_entity_poly.entity_id
_entity_poly.type
_entity_poly.pdbx_seq_one_letter_code
_entity_poly.pdbx_strand_id
1 'polypeptide(L)'
;MKLTLKPTELPFTVGDSVWVDQPFGLTHEFPFFQGTIMQIILDGSLANTLFVRQRTDTHELVVSSAIYGLKPMEEHTGSPRVNVNIQLLPLQKKFFATKKELLDYQDWLE
;
A
#
# COMPACT_ATOMS: atom_id res chain seq x y z
N MET A 1 31.61 8.91 1.81
CA MET A 1 30.15 9.05 1.73
C MET A 1 29.56 7.68 1.46
N LYS A 2 28.61 7.22 2.28
CA LYS A 2 27.91 5.95 2.09
C LYS A 2 26.40 6.21 2.05
N LEU A 3 25.72 5.57 1.11
CA LEU A 3 24.26 5.55 1.04
C LEU A 3 23.79 4.21 1.60
N THR A 4 22.84 4.24 2.52
CA THR A 4 22.29 3.05 3.15
C THR A 4 20.78 3.03 2.97
N LEU A 5 20.27 1.92 2.45
CA LEU A 5 18.84 1.65 2.38
C LEU A 5 18.39 1.08 3.73
N LYS A 6 17.39 1.70 4.36
CA LYS A 6 16.77 1.11 5.54
C LYS A 6 15.77 0.03 5.14
N PRO A 7 15.83 -1.18 5.74
CA PRO A 7 14.77 -2.17 5.59
C PRO A 7 13.42 -1.55 5.95
N THR A 8 12.41 -1.82 5.14
CA THR A 8 11.02 -1.37 5.37
C THR A 8 10.14 -2.61 5.38
N GLU A 9 9.30 -2.74 6.40
CA GLU A 9 8.34 -3.83 6.52
C GLU A 9 7.12 -3.55 5.63
N LEU A 10 6.68 -4.57 4.91
CA LEU A 10 5.45 -4.54 4.14
C LEU A 10 4.41 -5.42 4.84
N PRO A 11 3.19 -4.93 5.07
CA PRO A 11 2.17 -5.68 5.82
C PRO A 11 1.61 -6.88 5.04
N PHE A 12 1.74 -6.88 3.71
CA PHE A 12 1.25 -7.94 2.83
C PHE A 12 2.22 -8.16 1.66
N THR A 13 2.16 -9.35 1.08
CA THR A 13 3.08 -9.84 0.06
C THR A 13 2.36 -10.22 -1.23
N VAL A 14 3.13 -10.42 -2.31
CA VAL A 14 2.57 -10.88 -3.59
C VAL A 14 1.99 -12.28 -3.42
N GLY A 15 0.75 -12.47 -3.89
CA GLY A 15 -0.02 -13.70 -3.75
C GLY A 15 -1.04 -13.66 -2.62
N ASP A 16 -0.92 -12.72 -1.67
CA ASP A 16 -1.88 -12.60 -0.59
C ASP A 16 -3.24 -12.12 -1.11
N SER A 17 -4.31 -12.70 -0.57
CA SER A 17 -5.68 -12.21 -0.72
C SER A 17 -5.99 -11.24 0.41
N VAL A 18 -6.42 -10.04 0.06
CA VAL A 18 -6.69 -8.95 1.01
C VAL A 18 -8.05 -8.33 0.74
N TRP A 19 -8.67 -7.84 1.82
CA TRP A 19 -9.79 -6.92 1.76
C TRP A 19 -9.26 -5.48 1.72
N VAL A 20 -9.78 -4.70 0.79
CA VAL A 20 -9.29 -3.36 0.48
C VAL A 20 -10.34 -2.33 0.88
N ASP A 21 -9.99 -1.45 1.80
CA ASP A 21 -10.79 -0.29 2.20
C ASP A 21 -10.61 0.85 1.19
N GLN A 22 -11.24 0.68 0.02
CA GLN A 22 -11.30 1.69 -1.02
C GLN A 22 -12.54 1.43 -1.90
N PRO A 23 -13.25 2.50 -2.32
CA PRO A 23 -14.36 2.35 -3.22
C PRO A 23 -13.97 1.71 -4.56
N PHE A 24 -14.82 0.80 -5.04
CA PHE A 24 -14.64 0.01 -6.25
C PHE A 24 -15.91 0.02 -7.12
N GLY A 25 -15.75 -0.31 -8.41
CA GLY A 25 -16.81 -0.22 -9.42
C GLY A 25 -16.77 1.09 -10.23
N LEU A 26 -17.48 1.12 -11.36
CA LEU A 26 -17.46 2.25 -12.31
C LEU A 26 -17.95 3.56 -11.69
N THR A 27 -18.87 3.45 -10.74
CA THR A 27 -19.54 4.55 -10.03
C THR A 27 -19.23 4.55 -8.54
N HIS A 28 -18.19 3.82 -8.10
CA HIS A 28 -17.86 3.63 -6.68
C HIS A 28 -19.01 3.01 -5.86
N GLU A 29 -19.77 2.12 -6.48
CA GLU A 29 -20.94 1.46 -5.89
C GLU A 29 -20.60 0.48 -4.76
N PHE A 30 -19.34 0.02 -4.68
CA PHE A 30 -18.86 -0.84 -3.61
C PHE A 30 -17.90 -0.06 -2.72
N PRO A 31 -18.13 0.04 -1.39
CA PRO A 31 -17.26 0.80 -0.49
C PRO A 31 -15.89 0.14 -0.25
N PHE A 32 -15.80 -1.18 -0.45
CA PHE A 32 -14.60 -1.99 -0.33
C PHE A 32 -14.68 -3.17 -1.30
N PHE A 33 -13.56 -3.86 -1.52
CA PHE A 33 -13.51 -5.06 -2.36
C PHE A 33 -12.44 -6.04 -1.90
N GLN A 34 -12.50 -7.28 -2.37
CA GLN A 34 -11.45 -8.29 -2.15
C GLN A 34 -10.58 -8.43 -3.40
N GLY A 35 -9.27 -8.60 -3.23
CA GLY A 35 -8.35 -8.86 -4.34
C GLY A 35 -7.10 -9.62 -3.95
N THR A 36 -6.44 -10.24 -4.93
CA THR A 36 -5.11 -10.81 -4.79
C THR A 36 -4.05 -9.79 -5.16
N ILE A 37 -3.02 -9.64 -4.35
CA ILE A 37 -1.86 -8.80 -4.65
C ILE A 37 -1.04 -9.48 -5.75
N MET A 38 -0.95 -8.83 -6.92
CA MET A 38 -0.20 -9.35 -8.06
C MET A 38 1.22 -8.80 -8.14
N GLN A 39 1.42 -7.57 -7.65
CA GLN A 39 2.71 -6.89 -7.66
C GLN A 39 2.74 -5.78 -6.61
N ILE A 40 3.94 -5.45 -6.16
CA ILE A 40 4.21 -4.33 -5.25
C ILE A 40 5.31 -3.48 -5.88
N ILE A 41 5.04 -2.21 -6.10
CA ILE A 41 5.99 -1.23 -6.60
C ILE A 41 6.35 -0.33 -5.43
N LEU A 42 7.61 -0.34 -5.02
CA LEU A 42 8.10 0.54 -3.97
C LEU A 42 8.40 1.90 -4.58
N ASP A 43 7.68 2.92 -4.14
CA ASP A 43 7.91 4.29 -4.58
C ASP A 43 9.09 4.87 -3.77
N GLY A 44 10.28 4.69 -4.34
CA GLY A 44 11.54 5.15 -3.78
C GLY A 44 12.01 6.47 -4.40
N SER A 45 11.11 7.43 -4.63
CA SER A 45 11.48 8.71 -5.23
C SER A 45 12.59 9.41 -4.43
N LEU A 46 13.78 9.42 -5.03
CA LEU A 46 14.97 10.15 -4.57
C LEU A 46 14.82 11.67 -4.69
N ALA A 47 13.76 12.15 -5.36
CA ALA A 47 13.61 13.53 -5.79
C ALA A 47 13.47 14.51 -4.60
N ASN A 48 12.90 14.07 -3.48
CA ASN A 48 12.65 14.92 -2.32
C ASN A 48 13.63 14.71 -1.15
N THR A 49 14.55 13.74 -1.25
CA THR A 49 15.40 13.27 -0.14
C THR A 49 16.90 13.59 -0.32
N LEU A 50 17.33 14.11 -1.47
CA LEU A 50 18.75 14.38 -1.76
C LEU A 50 19.17 15.84 -1.53
N PHE A 51 18.76 16.45 -0.41
CA PHE A 51 19.35 17.73 0.02
C PHE A 51 20.33 17.50 1.19
N VAL A 52 21.62 17.39 0.88
CA VAL A 52 22.68 17.34 1.89
C VAL A 52 22.98 18.77 2.37
N ARG A 53 22.30 19.21 3.44
CA ARG A 53 22.53 20.53 4.05
C ARG A 53 23.49 20.50 5.25
N GLN A 54 23.84 19.31 5.73
CA GLN A 54 24.69 19.11 6.91
C GLN A 54 25.77 18.09 6.61
N ARG A 55 26.93 18.23 7.26
CA ARG A 55 28.04 17.29 7.14
C ARG A 55 27.73 16.02 7.95
N THR A 56 27.16 15.03 7.28
CA THR A 56 26.91 13.70 7.83
C THR A 56 27.67 12.65 7.03
N ASP A 57 28.19 11.62 7.71
CA ASP A 57 28.98 10.57 7.05
C ASP A 57 28.12 9.52 6.33
N THR A 58 26.85 9.39 6.74
CA THR A 58 25.86 8.45 6.19
C THR A 58 24.55 9.16 5.89
N HIS A 59 23.98 8.89 4.70
CA HIS A 59 22.66 9.35 4.31
C HIS A 59 21.74 8.14 4.12
N GLU A 60 20.51 8.25 4.63
CA GLU A 60 19.53 7.16 4.62
C GLU A 60 18.51 7.36 3.50
N LEU A 61 18.27 6.30 2.72
CA LEU A 61 17.12 6.22 1.83
C LEU A 61 15.98 5.49 2.54
N VAL A 62 14.81 6.12 2.56
CA VAL A 62 13.62 5.60 3.20
C VAL A 62 12.52 5.46 2.14
N VAL A 63 11.90 4.28 2.06
CA VAL A 63 10.72 4.04 1.23
C VAL A 63 9.50 4.43 2.03
N SER A 64 8.84 5.52 1.64
CA SER A 64 7.68 6.05 2.37
C SER A 64 6.34 5.54 1.85
N SER A 65 6.29 5.00 0.64
CA SER A 65 5.05 4.54 0.00
C SER A 65 5.26 3.33 -0.91
N ALA A 66 4.18 2.59 -1.11
CA ALA A 66 4.12 1.47 -2.04
C ALA A 66 2.80 1.48 -2.83
N ILE A 67 2.89 1.06 -4.08
CA ILE A 67 1.76 0.86 -4.98
C ILE A 67 1.54 -0.64 -5.13
N TYR A 68 0.37 -1.11 -4.73
CA TYR A 68 -0.03 -2.50 -4.84
C TYR A 68 -0.95 -2.66 -6.04
N GLY A 69 -0.56 -3.51 -6.97
CA GLY A 69 -1.42 -3.90 -8.09
C GLY A 69 -2.23 -5.13 -7.72
N LEU A 70 -3.55 -4.98 -7.60
CA LEU A 70 -4.46 -6.05 -7.21
C LEU A 70 -5.29 -6.55 -8.38
N LYS A 71 -5.60 -7.84 -8.37
CA LYS A 71 -6.63 -8.45 -9.19
C LYS A 71 -7.88 -8.66 -8.34
N PRO A 72 -9.02 -7.98 -8.62
CA PRO A 72 -10.27 -8.21 -7.91
C PRO A 72 -10.73 -9.67 -7.98
N MET A 73 -11.34 -10.14 -6.90
CA MET A 73 -11.83 -11.51 -6.72
C MET A 73 -13.34 -11.55 -6.45
N GLU A 74 -13.88 -12.77 -6.34
CA GLU A 74 -15.28 -13.05 -5.98
C GLU A 74 -16.27 -12.29 -6.88
N GLU A 75 -17.12 -11.45 -6.29
CA GLU A 75 -18.16 -10.62 -6.92
C GLU A 75 -17.62 -9.68 -8.01
N HIS A 76 -16.30 -9.47 -8.05
CA HIS A 76 -15.64 -8.59 -9.01
C HIS A 76 -14.68 -9.35 -9.96
N THR A 77 -14.75 -10.68 -9.99
CA THR A 77 -13.92 -11.50 -10.87
C THR A 77 -14.10 -11.09 -12.34
N GLY A 78 -12.98 -10.88 -13.04
CA GLY A 78 -12.98 -10.42 -14.45
C GLY A 78 -12.85 -8.91 -14.61
N SER A 79 -12.99 -8.14 -13.52
CA SER A 79 -12.70 -6.71 -13.54
C SER A 79 -11.23 -6.40 -13.84
N PRO A 80 -10.93 -5.20 -14.36
CA PRO A 80 -9.55 -4.74 -14.52
C PRO A 80 -8.77 -4.73 -13.20
N ARG A 81 -7.44 -4.80 -13.31
CA ARG A 81 -6.55 -4.66 -12.16
C ARG A 81 -6.67 -3.25 -11.57
N VAL A 82 -6.54 -3.15 -10.25
CA VAL A 82 -6.63 -1.90 -9.50
C VAL A 82 -5.29 -1.63 -8.83
N ASN A 83 -4.84 -0.37 -8.88
CA ASN A 83 -3.67 0.07 -8.12
C ASN A 83 -4.14 0.75 -6.84
N VAL A 84 -3.58 0.32 -5.71
CA VAL A 84 -3.82 0.94 -4.40
C VAL A 84 -2.51 1.49 -3.86
N ASN A 85 -2.48 2.79 -3.63
CA ASN A 85 -1.34 3.48 -3.03
C ASN A 85 -1.48 3.43 -1.50
N ILE A 86 -0.40 3.01 -0.83
CA ILE A 86 -0.30 2.92 0.63
C ILE A 86 0.92 3.73 1.10
N GLN A 87 0.70 4.61 2.07
CA GLN A 87 1.79 5.20 2.85
C GLN A 87 2.31 4.16 3.84
N LEU A 88 3.63 3.97 3.89
CA LEU A 88 4.30 3.05 4.81
C LEU A 88 4.78 3.76 6.08
N LEU A 89 4.90 5.10 6.05
CA LEU A 89 5.43 5.91 7.15
C LEU A 89 4.66 7.24 7.32
N PRO A 90 3.74 7.34 8.31
CA PRO A 90 3.20 6.24 9.10
C PRO A 90 2.39 5.28 8.21
N LEU A 91 2.29 4.01 8.63
CA LEU A 91 1.57 3.01 7.88
C LEU A 91 0.07 3.38 7.79
N GLN A 92 -0.41 3.63 6.57
CA GLN A 92 -1.82 3.81 6.29
C GLN A 92 -2.47 2.43 6.14
N LYS A 93 -3.35 2.08 7.07
CA LYS A 93 -4.07 0.81 7.02
C LYS A 93 -5.15 0.87 5.93
N LYS A 94 -4.91 0.17 4.82
CA LYS A 94 -5.89 -0.01 3.72
C LYS A 94 -6.23 -1.47 3.43
N PHE A 95 -5.38 -2.38 3.87
CA PHE A 95 -5.52 -3.81 3.63
C PHE A 95 -5.79 -4.55 4.92
N PHE A 96 -6.64 -5.55 4.81
CA PHE A 96 -7.13 -6.36 5.93
C PHE A 96 -7.10 -7.82 5.50
N ALA A 97 -6.74 -8.72 6.42
CA ALA A 97 -6.70 -10.15 6.11
C ALA A 97 -8.13 -10.71 5.95
N THR A 98 -9.09 -10.12 6.66
CA THR A 98 -10.49 -10.56 6.65
C THR A 98 -11.46 -9.41 6.45
N LYS A 99 -12.65 -9.71 5.91
CA LYS A 99 -13.74 -8.75 5.78
C LYS A 99 -14.13 -8.16 7.14
N LYS A 100 -14.12 -8.99 8.18
CA LYS A 100 -14.45 -8.58 9.54
C LYS A 100 -13.47 -7.50 10.05
N GLU A 101 -12.16 -7.71 9.89
CA GLU A 101 -11.16 -6.72 10.28
C GLU A 101 -11.33 -5.37 9.57
N LEU A 102 -11.76 -5.40 8.30
CA LEU A 102 -12.06 -4.19 7.54
C LEU A 102 -13.28 -3.47 8.12
N LEU A 103 -14.38 -4.18 8.36
CA LEU A 103 -15.61 -3.60 8.90
C LEU A 103 -15.38 -3.06 10.33
N ASP A 104 -14.70 -3.83 11.19
CA ASP A 104 -14.33 -3.40 12.54
C ASP A 104 -13.47 -2.12 12.51
N TYR A 105 -12.63 -1.95 11.48
CA TYR A 105 -11.83 -0.74 11.30
C TYR A 105 -12.66 0.46 10.80
N GLN A 106 -13.59 0.23 9.87
CA GLN A 106 -14.50 1.28 9.39
C GLN A 106 -15.40 1.77 10.53
N ASP A 107 -15.94 0.87 11.34
CA ASP A 107 -16.75 1.21 12.53
C ASP A 107 -15.96 2.00 13.58
N TRP A 108 -14.65 1.75 13.71
CA TRP A 108 -13.78 2.51 14.62
C TRP A 108 -13.50 3.95 14.14
N LEU A 109 -13.62 4.21 12.84
CA LEU A 109 -13.39 5.52 12.25
C LEU A 109 -14.62 6.45 12.29
N GLU A 110 -15.83 5.89 12.44
CA GLU A 110 -17.09 6.64 12.61
C GLU A 110 -17.27 7.20 14.04
#